data_AF-K9PJY9-F1
#
_entry.id   AF-K9PJY9-F1
#
_cell.length_a   1.000
_cell.length_b   1.000
_cell.length_c   1.000
_cell.angle_alpha   90.00
_cell.angle_beta   90.00
_cell.angle_gamma   90.00
#
_symmetry.space_group_name_H-M   'P 1'
#
loop_
_entity.id
_entity.type
_entity.pdbx_description
1 polymer ?
#
loop_
_entity_poly.entity_id
_entity_poly.type
_entity_poly.pdbx_seq_one_letter_code
_entity_poly.pdbx_strand_id
1 'polypeptide(L)'
;MIYLDNLSSVETDTIRLNAVIDTALCVGAGGSSGSLADKPIVRNARGQLLIPASQLKGRLRHECEKLARSLGWQIFSAPSAQLLCPTEEQVSSQFRNDYQIEGYRGYHCFVSKIFGDPILPSRVIVDDLICSFAAEDLEEVLRPGVTINRKRRTAEEKKLYLLETSPVNTQLSFEGKIHLLPNCPNYAKPLIIAALHHIHALGGSKSAGLGWLHWEGLPTISSDDEVWLSLLPKAES
;
A
#
# COMPACT_ATOMS: atom_id res chain seq x y z
N MET A 1 5.96 -24.68 -26.97
CA MET A 1 5.45 -23.39 -27.47
C MET A 1 4.17 -23.12 -26.69
N ILE A 2 4.24 -22.31 -25.63
CA ILE A 2 3.06 -21.97 -24.83
C ILE A 2 2.36 -20.84 -25.59
N TYR A 3 1.20 -21.12 -26.17
CA TYR A 3 0.39 -20.13 -26.87
C TYR A 3 -0.30 -19.25 -25.83
N LEU A 4 0.17 -18.00 -25.71
CA LEU A 4 -0.38 -16.95 -24.84
C LEU A 4 -1.85 -16.61 -25.18
N ASP A 5 -2.29 -17.00 -26.38
CA ASP A 5 -3.64 -16.73 -26.90
C ASP A 5 -4.75 -17.55 -26.21
N ASN A 6 -4.38 -18.59 -25.44
CA ASN A 6 -5.30 -19.44 -24.67
C ASN A 6 -5.46 -19.01 -23.21
N LEU A 7 -4.87 -17.89 -22.78
CA LEU A 7 -5.28 -17.22 -21.56
C LEU A 7 -6.60 -16.52 -21.85
N SER A 8 -7.68 -17.31 -21.91
CA SER A 8 -9.06 -16.87 -21.86
C SER A 8 -9.17 -15.64 -20.96
N SER A 9 -9.89 -14.62 -21.41
CA SER A 9 -10.22 -13.38 -20.69
C SER A 9 -10.72 -13.70 -19.28
N VAL A 10 -9.78 -13.86 -18.38
CA VAL A 10 -10.04 -14.04 -16.97
C VAL A 10 -10.53 -12.68 -16.51
N GLU A 11 -11.81 -12.58 -16.17
CA GLU A 11 -12.46 -11.31 -15.83
C GLU A 11 -11.81 -10.76 -14.54
N THR A 12 -10.83 -9.87 -14.72
CA THR A 12 -10.14 -9.18 -13.62
C THR A 12 -10.82 -7.85 -13.37
N ASP A 13 -11.43 -7.71 -12.20
CA ASP A 13 -11.97 -6.44 -11.77
C ASP A 13 -10.83 -5.47 -11.45
N THR A 14 -10.98 -4.21 -11.83
CA THR A 14 -9.90 -3.21 -11.79
C THR A 14 -10.34 -1.94 -11.11
N ILE A 15 -9.58 -1.50 -10.11
CA ILE A 15 -9.74 -0.20 -9.46
C ILE A 15 -8.69 0.74 -10.05
N ARG A 16 -9.13 1.79 -10.75
CA ARG A 16 -8.25 2.85 -11.25
C ARG A 16 -7.87 3.78 -10.10
N LEU A 17 -6.60 4.17 -10.06
CA LEU A 17 -6.05 5.06 -9.06
C LEU A 17 -5.49 6.32 -9.73
N ASN A 18 -5.87 7.47 -9.20
CA ASN A 18 -5.24 8.75 -9.50
C ASN A 18 -4.94 9.45 -8.17
N ALA A 19 -3.66 9.52 -7.80
CA ALA A 19 -3.20 10.19 -6.59
C ALA A 19 -2.62 11.56 -6.94
N VAL A 20 -3.19 12.63 -6.39
CA VAL A 20 -2.68 13.99 -6.56
C VAL A 20 -1.91 14.39 -5.30
N ILE A 21 -0.63 14.70 -5.50
CA ILE A 21 0.28 15.05 -4.41
C ILE A 21 0.09 16.51 -3.99
N ASP A 22 -0.32 16.71 -2.73
CA ASP A 22 -0.54 18.03 -2.13
C ASP A 22 0.76 18.64 -1.56
N THR A 23 1.68 17.80 -1.08
CA THR A 23 2.98 18.25 -0.55
C THR A 23 4.13 17.43 -1.14
N ALA A 24 5.32 18.04 -1.23
CA ALA A 24 6.52 17.40 -1.78
C ALA A 24 6.64 15.92 -1.43
N LEU A 25 6.72 15.08 -2.47
CA LEU A 25 6.83 13.64 -2.37
C LEU A 25 8.29 13.25 -2.13
N CYS A 26 8.51 12.34 -1.20
CA CYS A 26 9.81 11.71 -0.95
C CYS A 26 9.62 10.20 -0.99
N VAL A 27 10.07 9.54 -2.04
CA VAL A 27 10.04 8.07 -2.15
C VAL A 27 11.46 7.60 -2.38
N GLY A 28 12.12 7.14 -1.31
CA GLY A 28 13.53 6.79 -1.38
C GLY A 28 13.77 5.52 -2.19
N ALA A 29 14.64 5.60 -3.20
CA ALA A 29 15.25 4.41 -3.79
C ALA A 29 16.30 3.87 -2.80
N GLY A 30 16.17 2.60 -2.40
CA GLY A 30 17.15 1.95 -1.54
C GLY A 30 18.48 1.78 -2.28
N GLY A 31 19.39 2.74 -2.11
CA GLY A 31 20.74 2.71 -2.68
C GLY A 31 20.80 3.02 -4.17
N SER A 32 21.63 4.03 -4.51
CA SER A 32 22.11 4.39 -5.84
C SER A 32 21.13 5.04 -6.81
N SER A 33 21.40 6.32 -7.10
CA SER A 33 21.73 6.77 -8.46
C SER A 33 22.14 8.23 -8.42
N GLY A 34 23.42 8.52 -8.71
CA GLY A 34 23.98 9.79 -9.26
C GLY A 34 23.69 11.16 -8.61
N SER A 35 22.71 11.28 -7.72
CA SER A 35 22.27 12.52 -7.07
C SER A 35 23.15 12.80 -5.86
N LEU A 36 23.28 14.09 -5.54
CA LEU A 36 23.89 14.56 -4.29
C LEU A 36 23.04 14.18 -3.05
N ALA A 37 21.82 13.65 -3.24
CA ALA A 37 20.94 13.21 -2.18
C ALA A 37 21.38 11.88 -1.54
N ASP A 38 21.33 11.82 -0.20
CA ASP A 38 21.44 10.55 0.53
C ASP A 38 20.24 9.64 0.29
N LYS A 39 19.09 10.23 -0.08
CA LYS A 39 17.85 9.51 -0.43
C LYS A 39 17.27 10.09 -1.72
N PRO A 40 17.68 9.56 -2.88
CA PRO A 40 17.12 9.97 -4.15
C PRO A 40 15.68 9.47 -4.32
N ILE A 41 14.88 10.21 -5.11
CA ILE A 41 13.51 9.83 -5.44
C ILE A 41 13.50 8.74 -6.52
N VAL A 42 12.62 7.75 -6.38
CA VAL A 42 12.52 6.62 -7.32
C VAL A 42 12.01 7.09 -8.69
N ARG A 43 12.68 6.65 -9.75
CA ARG A 43 12.31 6.87 -11.15
C ARG A 43 12.30 5.55 -11.94
N ASN A 44 11.48 5.48 -12.99
CA ASN A 44 11.51 4.35 -13.93
C ASN A 44 12.65 4.50 -14.95
N ALA A 45 12.82 3.52 -15.83
CA ALA A 45 13.82 3.56 -16.91
C ALA A 45 13.62 4.69 -17.93
N ARG A 46 12.45 5.35 -17.93
CA ARG A 46 12.12 6.52 -18.75
C ARG A 46 12.32 7.84 -18.00
N GLY A 47 12.87 7.80 -16.78
CA GLY A 47 13.10 8.98 -15.94
C GLY A 47 11.87 9.48 -15.16
N GLN A 48 10.68 8.92 -15.37
CA GLN A 48 9.46 9.40 -14.71
C GLN A 48 9.47 9.03 -13.23
N LEU A 49 9.02 9.97 -12.37
CA LEU A 49 8.79 9.69 -10.95
C LEU A 49 7.76 8.57 -10.79
N LEU A 50 7.99 7.70 -9.81
CA LEU A 50 7.01 6.66 -9.46
C LEU A 50 6.89 6.43 -7.97
N ILE A 51 5.71 5.96 -7.56
CA ILE A 51 5.48 5.37 -6.25
C ILE A 51 5.44 3.85 -6.45
N PRO A 52 6.38 3.08 -5.85
CA PRO A 52 6.43 1.64 -6.07
C PRO A 52 5.15 0.94 -5.63
N ALA A 53 4.72 -0.03 -6.42
CA ALA A 53 3.61 -0.94 -6.14
C ALA A 53 3.77 -1.60 -4.77
N SER A 54 5.00 -1.96 -4.39
CA SER A 54 5.29 -2.57 -3.09
C SER A 54 4.99 -1.63 -1.92
N GLN A 55 5.28 -0.33 -2.05
CA GLN A 55 4.96 0.69 -1.05
C GLN A 55 3.44 0.87 -0.93
N LEU A 56 2.76 1.01 -2.06
CA LEU A 56 1.31 1.17 -2.10
C LEU A 56 0.60 -0.08 -1.55
N LYS A 57 0.97 -1.28 -2.03
CA LYS A 57 0.42 -2.56 -1.57
C LYS A 57 0.64 -2.78 -0.07
N GLY A 58 1.84 -2.46 0.44
CA GLY A 58 2.14 -2.52 1.87
C GLY A 58 1.29 -1.56 2.69
N ARG A 59 1.11 -0.32 2.20
CA ARG A 59 0.26 0.69 2.85
C ARG A 59 -1.21 0.28 2.85
N LEU A 60 -1.72 -0.23 1.73
CA LEU A 60 -3.06 -0.77 1.59
C LEU A 60 -3.31 -1.93 2.55
N ARG A 61 -2.39 -2.90 2.60
CA ARG A 61 -2.47 -4.00 3.56
C ARG A 61 -2.57 -3.47 4.99
N HIS A 62 -1.71 -2.54 5.37
CA HIS A 62 -1.70 -1.96 6.71
C HIS A 62 -3.02 -1.28 7.08
N GLU A 63 -3.60 -0.47 6.19
CA GLU A 63 -4.89 0.18 6.45
C GLU A 63 -6.05 -0.83 6.46
N CYS A 64 -6.04 -1.85 5.58
CA CYS A 64 -7.01 -2.95 5.63
C CYS A 64 -6.93 -3.72 6.95
N GLU A 65 -5.72 -4.02 7.45
CA GLU A 65 -5.52 -4.65 8.76
C GLU A 65 -6.04 -3.76 9.90
N LYS A 66 -5.86 -2.44 9.82
CA LYS A 66 -6.37 -1.50 10.81
C LYS A 66 -7.90 -1.47 10.82
N LEU A 67 -8.53 -1.37 9.66
CA LEU A 67 -9.99 -1.43 9.51
C LEU A 67 -10.54 -2.78 10.00
N ALA A 68 -9.93 -3.89 9.60
CA ALA A 68 -10.31 -5.22 10.04
C ALA A 68 -10.27 -5.37 11.57
N ARG A 69 -9.22 -4.87 12.24
CA ARG A 69 -9.14 -4.86 13.72
C ARG A 69 -10.29 -4.05 14.34
N SER A 70 -10.66 -2.91 13.76
CA SER A 70 -11.81 -2.11 14.24
C SER A 70 -13.16 -2.80 14.02
N LEU A 71 -13.26 -3.70 13.05
CA LEU A 71 -14.45 -4.54 12.80
C LEU A 71 -14.48 -5.81 13.67
N GLY A 72 -13.56 -5.96 14.63
CA GLY A 72 -13.48 -7.12 15.51
C GLY A 72 -12.88 -8.38 14.87
N TRP A 73 -12.32 -8.27 13.65
CA TRP A 73 -11.68 -9.41 13.00
C TRP A 73 -10.30 -9.67 13.60
N GLN A 74 -9.99 -10.95 13.77
CA GLN A 74 -8.68 -11.37 14.26
C GLN A 74 -7.63 -11.26 13.14
N ILE A 75 -6.73 -10.29 13.27
CA ILE A 75 -5.63 -10.08 12.32
C ILE A 75 -4.32 -10.51 12.96
N PHE A 76 -3.55 -11.30 12.21
CA PHE A 76 -2.23 -11.77 12.61
C PHE A 76 -1.14 -10.87 12.02
N SER A 77 -0.09 -10.64 12.80
CA SER A 77 1.10 -9.91 12.37
C SER A 77 1.88 -10.69 11.32
N ALA A 78 2.83 -10.00 10.67
CA ALA A 78 3.75 -10.61 9.72
C ALA A 78 4.39 -11.89 10.31
N PRO A 79 4.49 -12.96 9.50
CA PRO A 79 4.97 -14.25 9.97
C PRO A 79 6.41 -14.18 10.44
N SER A 80 6.73 -14.92 11.50
CA SER A 80 8.11 -15.16 11.92
C SER A 80 8.69 -16.34 11.15
N ALA A 81 10.01 -16.45 11.08
CA ALA A 81 10.67 -17.57 10.38
C ALA A 81 10.22 -18.95 10.94
N GLN A 82 9.77 -18.99 12.18
CA GLN A 82 9.29 -20.19 12.87
C GLN A 82 7.80 -20.48 12.63
N LEU A 83 7.00 -19.45 12.30
CA LEU A 83 5.56 -19.56 12.16
C LEU A 83 5.09 -18.81 10.90
N LEU A 84 4.92 -19.56 9.81
CA LEU A 84 4.53 -19.03 8.51
C LEU A 84 3.03 -18.68 8.44
N CYS A 85 2.20 -19.36 9.23
CA CYS A 85 0.76 -19.14 9.35
C CYS A 85 0.29 -19.51 10.78
N PRO A 86 -0.76 -18.87 11.30
CA PRO A 86 -1.37 -19.22 12.58
C PRO A 86 -1.80 -20.69 12.70
N THR A 87 -1.63 -21.25 13.91
CA THR A 87 -2.17 -22.56 14.30
C THR A 87 -3.59 -22.44 14.86
N GLU A 88 -4.28 -23.58 15.03
CA GLU A 88 -5.65 -23.62 15.57
C GLU A 88 -5.76 -23.00 16.97
N GLU A 89 -4.74 -23.20 17.81
CA GLU A 89 -4.67 -22.66 19.17
C GLU A 89 -4.62 -21.12 19.19
N GLN A 90 -4.10 -20.52 18.12
CA GLN A 90 -3.98 -19.07 18.00
C GLN A 90 -5.24 -18.42 17.41
N VAL A 91 -6.16 -19.20 16.86
CA VAL A 91 -7.34 -18.70 16.13
C VAL A 91 -8.58 -18.86 17.00
N SER A 92 -9.28 -17.75 17.25
CA SER A 92 -10.55 -17.74 17.97
C SER A 92 -11.55 -18.66 17.28
N SER A 93 -12.31 -19.44 18.06
CA SER A 93 -13.28 -20.42 17.56
C SER A 93 -14.24 -19.84 16.51
N GLN A 94 -14.67 -18.59 16.69
CA GLN A 94 -15.56 -17.89 15.77
C GLN A 94 -14.99 -17.69 14.35
N PHE A 95 -13.67 -17.67 14.18
CA PHE A 95 -13.02 -17.45 12.87
C PHE A 95 -12.41 -18.71 12.26
N ARG A 96 -12.47 -19.86 12.93
CA ARG A 96 -11.78 -21.09 12.46
C ARG A 96 -12.25 -21.52 11.07
N ASN A 97 -13.58 -21.59 10.88
CA ASN A 97 -14.15 -21.97 9.58
C ASN A 97 -13.83 -20.91 8.52
N ASP A 98 -13.97 -19.63 8.86
CA ASP A 98 -13.75 -18.53 7.92
C ASP A 98 -12.29 -18.37 7.52
N TYR A 99 -11.33 -18.78 8.34
CA TYR A 99 -9.90 -18.60 8.06
C TYR A 99 -9.26 -19.84 7.43
N GLN A 100 -9.97 -20.97 7.40
CA GLN A 100 -9.52 -22.14 6.67
C GLN A 100 -9.66 -21.91 5.16
N ILE A 101 -8.71 -22.44 4.39
CA ILE A 101 -8.72 -22.43 2.94
C ILE A 101 -8.33 -23.82 2.46
N GLU A 102 -9.14 -24.39 1.57
CA GLU A 102 -8.85 -25.69 0.97
C GLU A 102 -7.50 -25.66 0.23
N GLY A 103 -6.68 -26.67 0.45
CA GLY A 103 -5.36 -26.79 -0.17
C GLY A 103 -4.24 -25.98 0.50
N TYR A 104 -4.53 -25.20 1.55
CA TYR A 104 -3.52 -24.48 2.33
C TYR A 104 -3.52 -24.93 3.79
N ARG A 105 -2.33 -24.95 4.40
CA ARG A 105 -2.15 -25.32 5.81
C ARG A 105 -2.42 -24.12 6.73
N GLY A 106 -2.91 -24.40 7.94
CA GLY A 106 -3.13 -23.37 8.95
C GLY A 106 -4.32 -22.47 8.63
N TYR A 107 -4.29 -21.26 9.18
CA TYR A 107 -5.39 -20.31 9.12
C TYR A 107 -4.95 -18.99 8.50
N HIS A 108 -5.80 -18.43 7.65
CA HIS A 108 -5.53 -17.22 6.87
C HIS A 108 -6.64 -16.21 7.12
N CYS A 109 -6.32 -15.13 7.86
CA CYS A 109 -7.29 -14.08 8.13
C CYS A 109 -7.80 -13.42 6.84
N PHE A 110 -8.93 -12.71 6.93
CA PHE A 110 -9.57 -12.08 5.79
C PHE A 110 -8.63 -11.19 4.95
N VAL A 111 -7.71 -10.47 5.60
CA VAL A 111 -6.72 -9.62 4.91
C VAL A 111 -5.66 -10.47 4.19
N SER A 112 -5.21 -11.58 4.78
CA SER A 112 -4.25 -12.50 4.14
C SER A 112 -4.85 -13.17 2.91
N LYS A 113 -6.17 -13.44 2.90
CA LYS A 113 -6.89 -13.92 1.70
C LYS A 113 -6.83 -12.94 0.51
N ILE A 114 -6.61 -11.65 0.77
CA ILE A 114 -6.47 -10.59 -0.25
C ILE A 114 -4.99 -10.42 -0.63
N PHE A 115 -4.16 -10.08 0.35
CA PHE A 115 -2.77 -9.65 0.13
C PHE A 115 -1.75 -10.79 0.12
N GLY A 116 -2.18 -12.00 0.47
CA GLY A 116 -1.33 -13.17 0.63
C GLY A 116 -0.55 -13.18 1.94
N ASP A 117 0.13 -14.30 2.14
CA ASP A 117 1.12 -14.55 3.19
C ASP A 117 2.21 -15.48 2.61
N PRO A 118 3.22 -15.96 3.37
CA PRO A 118 4.32 -16.73 2.82
C PRO A 118 3.94 -18.01 2.07
N ILE A 119 2.76 -18.57 2.35
CA ILE A 119 2.29 -19.79 1.68
C ILE A 119 1.07 -19.53 0.81
N LEU A 120 0.24 -18.53 1.13
CA LEU A 120 -0.94 -18.15 0.37
C LEU A 120 -0.61 -17.05 -0.65
N PRO A 121 -0.73 -17.30 -1.96
CA PRO A 121 -0.50 -16.27 -2.97
C PRO A 121 -1.52 -15.12 -2.86
N SER A 122 -1.07 -13.91 -3.11
CA SER A 122 -1.94 -12.74 -3.16
C SER A 122 -2.96 -12.84 -4.28
N ARG A 123 -4.18 -12.38 -4.01
CA ARG A 123 -5.27 -12.27 -5.00
C ARG A 123 -5.40 -10.86 -5.59
N VAL A 124 -4.40 -10.02 -5.34
CA VAL A 124 -4.37 -8.61 -5.77
C VAL A 124 -3.00 -8.25 -6.34
N ILE A 125 -3.00 -7.67 -7.53
CA ILE A 125 -1.83 -7.09 -8.18
C ILE A 125 -1.99 -5.57 -8.14
N VAL A 126 -0.93 -4.87 -7.75
CA VAL A 126 -0.90 -3.41 -7.65
C VAL A 126 0.16 -2.94 -8.63
N ASP A 127 -0.20 -1.99 -9.50
CA ASP A 127 0.74 -1.37 -10.41
C ASP A 127 1.56 -0.29 -9.67
N ASP A 128 2.75 0.02 -10.18
CA ASP A 128 3.45 1.24 -9.78
C ASP A 128 2.57 2.45 -10.13
N LEU A 129 2.49 3.44 -9.24
CA LEU A 129 1.86 4.70 -9.62
C LEU A 129 2.89 5.54 -10.37
N ILE A 130 2.61 5.88 -11.62
CA ILE A 130 3.53 6.60 -12.49
C ILE A 130 3.09 8.06 -12.59
N CYS A 131 4.03 8.98 -12.42
CA CYS A 131 3.78 10.40 -12.61
C CYS A 131 3.45 10.69 -14.08
N SER A 132 2.37 11.43 -14.32
CA SER A 132 1.95 11.86 -15.66
C SER A 132 2.90 12.89 -16.28
N PHE A 133 3.64 13.62 -15.44
CA PHE A 133 4.60 14.64 -15.85
C PHE A 133 5.91 14.02 -16.34
N ALA A 134 6.49 14.63 -17.39
CA ALA A 134 7.78 14.22 -17.90
C ALA A 134 8.90 14.62 -16.91
N ALA A 135 10.00 13.88 -16.92
CA ALA A 135 11.10 14.12 -15.98
C ALA A 135 11.79 15.47 -16.24
N GLU A 136 11.81 15.90 -17.50
CA GLU A 136 12.39 17.15 -17.94
C GLU A 136 11.64 18.39 -17.42
N ASP A 137 10.36 18.22 -17.09
CA ASP A 137 9.48 19.28 -16.58
C ASP A 137 9.57 19.43 -15.04
N LEU A 138 10.35 18.58 -14.37
CA LEU A 138 10.42 18.51 -12.92
C LEU A 138 11.80 18.94 -12.42
N GLU A 139 11.80 19.99 -11.60
CA GLU A 139 13.02 20.41 -10.90
C GLU A 139 13.42 19.39 -9.83
N GLU A 140 14.72 19.08 -9.76
CA GLU A 140 15.28 18.31 -8.66
C GLU A 140 15.39 19.20 -7.41
N VAL A 141 14.66 18.85 -6.36
CA VAL A 141 14.65 19.61 -5.10
C VAL A 141 15.36 18.83 -4.00
N LEU A 142 16.50 19.33 -3.56
CA LEU A 142 17.24 18.78 -2.42
C LEU A 142 16.86 19.51 -1.12
N ARG A 143 16.39 18.75 -0.13
CA ARG A 143 16.02 19.26 1.19
C ARG A 143 17.03 18.80 2.24
N PRO A 144 17.77 19.72 2.89
CA PRO A 144 18.65 19.36 3.98
C PRO A 144 17.86 19.04 5.25
N GLY A 145 18.24 17.93 5.89
CA GLY A 145 17.79 17.53 7.20
C GLY A 145 18.97 17.45 8.16
N VAL A 146 18.77 17.89 9.40
CA VAL A 146 19.78 17.80 10.47
C VAL A 146 19.25 16.95 11.61
N THR A 147 20.13 16.16 12.21
CA THR A 147 19.81 15.48 13.47
C THR A 147 20.08 16.41 14.64
N ILE A 148 19.11 16.62 15.52
CA ILE A 148 19.27 17.49 16.70
C ILE A 148 19.49 16.64 17.94
N ASN A 149 20.56 16.94 18.68
CA ASN A 149 20.80 16.39 20.00
C ASN A 149 19.86 17.04 21.01
N ARG A 150 18.86 16.30 21.50
CA ARG A 150 17.87 16.87 22.44
C ARG A 150 18.48 17.32 23.78
N LYS A 151 19.56 16.68 24.26
CA LYS A 151 20.22 17.05 25.52
C LYS A 151 21.04 18.33 25.37
N ARG A 152 21.87 18.40 24.32
CA ARG A 152 22.73 19.57 24.04
C ARG A 152 21.99 20.71 23.35
N ARG A 153 20.81 20.44 22.78
CA ARG A 153 20.02 21.36 21.93
C ARG A 153 20.82 21.92 20.73
N THR A 154 21.77 21.14 20.24
CA THR A 154 22.61 21.48 19.09
C THR A 154 22.38 20.49 17.94
N ALA A 155 22.74 20.89 16.73
CA ALA A 155 22.90 19.93 15.64
C ALA A 155 23.97 18.89 16.02
N GLU A 156 23.72 17.64 15.69
CA GLU A 156 24.67 16.55 15.88
C GLU A 156 25.67 16.57 14.71
N GLU A 157 26.96 16.57 15.05
CA GLU A 157 28.02 16.59 14.05
C GLU A 157 27.93 15.39 13.10
N LYS A 158 28.24 15.63 11.82
CA LYS A 158 28.28 14.61 10.75
C LYS A 158 26.96 13.86 10.55
N LYS A 159 25.82 14.45 10.94
CA LYS A 159 24.47 13.91 10.71
C LYS A 159 23.56 14.88 9.94
N LEU A 160 24.16 15.65 9.04
CA LEU A 160 23.45 16.31 7.95
C LEU A 160 23.11 15.25 6.90
N TYR A 161 21.90 15.29 6.35
CA TYR A 161 21.51 14.45 5.23
C TYR A 161 20.66 15.24 4.24
N LEU A 162 20.70 14.86 2.97
CA LEU A 162 19.94 15.47 1.89
C LEU A 162 18.86 14.51 1.41
N LEU A 163 17.61 14.97 1.43
CA LEU A 163 16.47 14.27 0.86
C LEU A 163 16.16 14.85 -0.51
N GLU A 164 16.10 14.01 -1.54
CA GLU A 164 15.50 14.43 -2.80
C GLU A 164 13.97 14.39 -2.66
N THR A 165 13.32 15.46 -3.10
CA THR A 165 11.87 15.57 -3.08
C THR A 165 11.34 16.04 -4.42
N SER A 166 10.09 15.70 -4.72
CA SER A 166 9.39 16.34 -5.82
C SER A 166 9.20 17.85 -5.54
N PRO A 167 9.03 18.67 -6.59
CA PRO A 167 8.55 20.04 -6.44
C PRO A 167 7.29 20.13 -5.58
N VAL A 168 7.16 21.25 -4.86
CA VAL A 168 5.95 21.62 -4.11
C VAL A 168 5.00 22.41 -4.99
N ASN A 169 3.70 22.32 -4.69
CA ASN A 169 2.63 23.08 -5.36
C ASN A 169 2.46 22.78 -6.86
N THR A 170 3.01 21.69 -7.36
CA THR A 170 2.87 21.26 -8.77
C THR A 170 1.67 20.32 -8.99
N GLN A 171 0.97 19.92 -7.91
CA GLN A 171 -0.17 19.00 -7.96
C GLN A 171 0.11 17.77 -8.85
N LEU A 172 1.24 17.12 -8.61
CA LEU A 172 1.68 15.99 -9.42
C LEU A 172 0.67 14.85 -9.32
N SER A 173 0.17 14.41 -10.47
CA SER A 173 -0.74 13.27 -10.55
C SER A 173 0.02 11.98 -10.85
N PHE A 174 -0.31 10.94 -10.08
CA PHE A 174 0.26 9.62 -10.19
C PHE A 174 -0.83 8.61 -10.48
N GLU A 175 -0.72 7.93 -11.62
CA GLU A 175 -1.74 7.01 -12.11
C GLU A 175 -1.29 5.55 -11.99
N GLY A 176 -2.23 4.68 -11.66
CA GLY A 176 -2.02 3.23 -11.64
C GLY A 176 -3.32 2.48 -11.44
N LYS A 177 -3.21 1.16 -11.24
CA LYS A 177 -4.37 0.28 -11.09
C LYS A 177 -4.13 -0.76 -10.02
N ILE A 178 -5.22 -1.19 -9.40
CA ILE A 178 -5.29 -2.40 -8.57
C ILE A 178 -6.12 -3.42 -9.33
N HIS A 179 -5.54 -4.59 -9.60
CA HIS A 179 -6.20 -5.69 -10.28
C HIS A 179 -6.62 -6.75 -9.26
N LEU A 180 -7.92 -7.05 -9.20
CA LEU A 180 -8.50 -8.11 -8.40
C LEU A 180 -8.57 -9.38 -9.28
N LEU A 181 -7.89 -10.44 -8.84
CA LEU A 181 -7.89 -11.72 -9.54
C LEU A 181 -9.25 -12.44 -9.35
N PRO A 182 -9.65 -13.40 -10.21
CA PRO A 182 -11.00 -14.00 -10.18
C PRO A 182 -11.42 -14.64 -8.87
N ASN A 183 -10.46 -15.21 -8.15
CA ASN A 183 -10.68 -15.86 -6.85
C ASN A 183 -10.45 -14.89 -5.69
N CYS A 184 -10.49 -13.58 -5.94
CA CYS A 184 -10.43 -12.57 -4.89
C CYS A 184 -11.76 -12.59 -4.12
N PRO A 185 -11.74 -12.62 -2.78
CA PRO A 185 -12.98 -12.57 -2.02
C PRO A 185 -13.82 -11.35 -2.37
N ASN A 186 -15.14 -11.49 -2.42
CA ASN A 186 -16.08 -10.40 -2.75
C ASN A 186 -15.87 -9.16 -1.86
N TYR A 187 -15.54 -9.37 -0.59
CA TYR A 187 -15.26 -8.30 0.38
C TYR A 187 -13.96 -7.53 0.14
N ALA A 188 -13.08 -8.02 -0.74
CA ALA A 188 -11.79 -7.40 -0.98
C ALA A 188 -11.94 -6.00 -1.57
N LYS A 189 -12.82 -5.83 -2.57
CA LYS A 189 -13.05 -4.55 -3.23
C LYS A 189 -13.52 -3.46 -2.25
N PRO A 190 -14.61 -3.65 -1.47
CA PRO A 190 -15.05 -2.61 -0.56
C PRO A 190 -14.04 -2.35 0.57
N LEU A 191 -13.33 -3.38 1.07
CA LEU A 191 -12.28 -3.16 2.08
C LEU A 191 -11.09 -2.35 1.52
N ILE A 192 -10.66 -2.62 0.29
CA ILE A 192 -9.58 -1.88 -0.38
C ILE A 192 -9.99 -0.43 -0.64
N ILE A 193 -11.21 -0.19 -1.10
CA ILE A 193 -11.73 1.18 -1.32
C ILE A 193 -11.81 1.94 0.00
N ALA A 194 -12.33 1.32 1.07
CA ALA A 194 -12.33 1.93 2.41
C ALA A 194 -10.91 2.25 2.89
N ALA A 195 -9.96 1.33 2.66
CA ALA A 195 -8.56 1.56 2.99
C ALA A 195 -7.94 2.73 2.19
N LEU A 196 -8.25 2.86 0.89
CA LEU A 196 -7.80 3.97 0.06
C LEU A 196 -8.26 5.32 0.61
N HIS A 197 -9.51 5.43 1.06
CA HIS A 197 -10.03 6.64 1.70
C HIS A 197 -9.30 7.03 2.99
N HIS A 198 -8.61 6.10 3.65
CA HIS A 198 -7.80 6.33 4.85
C HIS A 198 -6.33 6.67 4.54
N ILE A 199 -5.90 6.57 3.29
CA ILE A 199 -4.53 6.88 2.87
C ILE A 199 -4.47 8.33 2.39
N HIS A 200 -3.98 9.22 3.26
CA HIS A 200 -3.77 10.64 2.95
C HIS A 200 -2.29 10.99 2.72
N ALA A 201 -1.38 10.02 2.81
CA ALA A 201 0.03 10.25 2.56
C ALA A 201 0.76 8.97 2.12
N LEU A 202 1.67 9.12 1.14
CA LEU A 202 2.54 8.07 0.62
C LEU A 202 4.01 8.50 0.69
N GLY A 203 4.93 7.53 0.63
CA GLY A 203 6.37 7.77 0.73
C GLY A 203 6.90 7.93 2.17
N GLY A 204 8.10 8.52 2.28
CA GLY A 204 8.85 8.74 3.50
C GLY A 204 8.57 10.09 4.17
N SER A 205 9.02 10.24 5.42
CA SER A 205 8.98 11.51 6.17
C SER A 205 7.59 12.16 6.29
N LYS A 206 6.53 11.34 6.29
CA LYS A 206 5.12 11.78 6.43
C LYS A 206 4.87 12.66 7.65
N SER A 207 5.49 12.32 8.80
CA SER A 207 5.38 13.09 10.04
C SER A 207 6.07 14.46 9.97
N ALA A 208 6.94 14.68 8.98
CA ALA A 208 7.57 15.96 8.69
C ALA A 208 6.82 16.74 7.59
N GLY A 209 5.62 16.30 7.21
CA GLY A 209 4.76 17.00 6.25
C GLY A 209 4.97 16.62 4.78
N LEU A 210 5.74 15.56 4.47
CA LEU A 210 5.99 15.13 3.09
C LEU A 210 4.97 14.09 2.60
N GLY A 211 4.72 14.11 1.29
CA GLY A 211 3.96 13.08 0.58
C GLY A 211 2.47 13.04 0.90
N TRP A 212 1.89 14.14 1.39
CA TRP A 212 0.43 14.25 1.54
C TRP A 212 -0.23 14.25 0.17
N LEU A 213 -1.39 13.62 0.10
CA LEU A 213 -2.13 13.46 -1.15
C LEU A 213 -3.63 13.31 -0.89
N HIS A 214 -4.38 13.52 -1.97
CA HIS A 214 -5.76 13.08 -2.09
C HIS A 214 -5.92 12.21 -3.34
N TRP A 215 -6.98 11.41 -3.34
CA TRP A 215 -7.32 10.55 -4.48
C TRP A 215 -8.43 11.18 -5.30
N GLU A 216 -8.28 11.18 -6.62
CA GLU A 216 -9.31 11.63 -7.55
C GLU A 216 -10.03 10.44 -8.18
N GLY A 217 -11.36 10.53 -8.29
CA GLY A 217 -12.16 9.54 -9.00
C GLY A 217 -12.19 8.14 -8.35
N LEU A 218 -11.95 8.04 -7.04
CA LEU A 218 -12.15 6.77 -6.34
C LEU A 218 -13.62 6.33 -6.46
N PRO A 219 -13.87 5.03 -6.67
CA PRO A 219 -15.21 4.50 -6.63
C PRO A 219 -15.79 4.68 -5.22
N THR A 220 -17.05 5.10 -5.14
CA THR A 220 -17.79 5.16 -3.88
C THR A 220 -18.48 3.82 -3.64
N ILE A 221 -18.48 3.36 -2.39
CA ILE A 221 -19.28 2.22 -1.94
C ILE A 221 -20.59 2.80 -1.42
N SER A 222 -21.73 2.25 -1.84
CA SER A 222 -23.02 2.61 -1.25
C SER A 222 -23.07 2.14 0.22
N SER A 223 -23.72 2.91 1.10
CA SER A 223 -23.98 2.47 2.47
C SER A 223 -24.79 1.18 2.55
N ASP A 224 -25.57 0.90 1.49
CA ASP A 224 -26.46 -0.26 1.38
C ASP A 224 -25.82 -1.43 0.63
N ASP A 225 -24.50 -1.38 0.37
CA ASP A 225 -23.78 -2.48 -0.26
C ASP A 225 -23.87 -3.74 0.62
N GLU A 226 -24.58 -4.76 0.13
CA GLU A 226 -24.83 -6.01 0.87
C GLU A 226 -23.52 -6.71 1.27
N VAL A 227 -22.49 -6.62 0.43
CA VAL A 227 -21.18 -7.19 0.72
C VAL A 227 -20.53 -6.42 1.86
N TRP A 228 -20.56 -5.08 1.83
CA TRP A 228 -20.05 -4.27 2.93
C TRP A 228 -20.81 -4.51 4.24
N LEU A 229 -22.14 -4.59 4.19
CA LEU A 229 -22.97 -4.85 5.37
C LEU A 229 -22.67 -6.24 5.97
N SER A 230 -22.38 -7.23 5.13
CA SER A 230 -21.99 -8.57 5.59
C SER A 230 -20.65 -8.61 6.35
N LEU A 231 -19.82 -7.57 6.19
CA LEU A 231 -18.51 -7.46 6.84
C LEU A 231 -18.57 -6.78 8.20
N LEU A 232 -19.67 -6.09 8.50
CA LEU A 232 -19.84 -5.49 9.81
C LEU A 232 -19.99 -6.61 10.85
N PRO A 233 -19.28 -6.53 11.99
CA PRO A 233 -19.48 -7.48 13.07
C PRO A 233 -20.97 -7.50 13.44
N LYS A 234 -21.55 -8.69 13.47
CA LYS A 234 -22.91 -8.87 13.99
C LYS A 234 -22.88 -8.39 15.44
N ALA A 235 -23.75 -7.43 15.78
CA ALA A 235 -23.88 -6.99 17.16
C ALA A 235 -24.09 -8.22 18.05
N GLU A 236 -23.25 -8.35 19.08
CA GLU A 236 -23.49 -9.34 20.14
C GLU A 236 -24.85 -8.98 20.77
N SER A 237 -25.83 -9.86 20.55
CA SER A 237 -27.13 -9.85 21.23
C SER A 237 -26.99 -10.44 22.63
#